data_AF-A0A1C7FAQ3-F1
#
_entry.id   AF-A0A1C7FAQ3-F1
#
_cell.length_a   1.000
_cell.length_b   1.000
_cell.length_c   1.000
_cell.angle_alpha   90.00
_cell.angle_beta   90.00
_cell.angle_gamma   90.00
#
_symmetry.space_group_name_H-M   'P 1'
#
loop_
_entity.id
_entity.type
_entity.pdbx_description
1 polymer ?
#
loop_
_entity_poly.entity_id
_entity_poly.type
_entity_poly.pdbx_seq_one_letter_code
_entity_poly.pdbx_strand_id
1 'polypeptide(L)'
;MDILFLFIMVIGFMLIGVPIAVSLGLSSMLFLMMHSDASLASVAQTLFNAFAGHYTLLAIPFFILASSFMSTGGVAKRIIRFAIAMVGWFRGGLAMASVVACMMFAALSGSSPATVVAIGSIVIAGMIKNGYSKEFAAGVICNAGTLGILIPPSIVMVVYAAATDVSVGRMFLGGVIPGLLAGVMLMIAIYIAARIKKTP
;
A
#
# COMPACT_ATOMS: atom_id res chain seq x y z
N MET A 1 -13.32 -24.07 24.92
CA MET A 1 -12.02 -23.70 25.53
C MET A 1 -10.94 -23.55 24.46
N ASP A 2 -10.96 -24.42 23.45
CA ASP A 2 -9.94 -24.51 22.40
C ASP A 2 -9.82 -23.23 21.54
N ILE A 3 -10.94 -22.57 21.21
CA ILE A 3 -10.93 -21.29 20.49
C ILE A 3 -10.24 -20.18 21.30
N LEU A 4 -10.47 -20.16 22.63
CA LEU A 4 -9.83 -19.20 23.52
C LEU A 4 -8.32 -19.42 23.56
N PHE A 5 -7.89 -20.68 23.59
CA PHE A 5 -6.48 -21.05 23.56
C PHE A 5 -5.79 -20.59 22.27
N LEU A 6 -6.42 -20.79 21.11
CA LEU A 6 -5.90 -20.30 19.82
C LEU A 6 -5.77 -18.77 19.83
N PHE A 7 -6.77 -18.05 20.33
CA PHE A 7 -6.74 -16.59 20.43
C PHE A 7 -5.63 -16.09 21.36
N ILE A 8 -5.45 -16.73 22.52
CA ILE A 8 -4.39 -16.41 23.48
C ILE A 8 -3.02 -16.63 22.85
N MET A 9 -2.82 -17.70 22.08
CA MET A 9 -1.55 -17.94 21.39
C MET A 9 -1.25 -16.88 20.33
N VAL A 10 -2.24 -16.52 19.49
CA VAL A 10 -2.04 -15.50 18.45
C VAL A 10 -1.68 -14.15 19.07
N ILE A 11 -2.47 -13.70 20.07
CA ILE A 11 -2.22 -12.44 20.75
C ILE A 11 -0.89 -12.50 21.52
N GLY A 12 -0.60 -13.62 22.18
CA GLY A 12 0.65 -13.82 22.91
C GLY A 12 1.88 -13.68 22.02
N PHE A 13 1.89 -14.31 20.83
CA PHE A 13 2.96 -14.16 19.85
C PHE A 13 3.08 -12.73 19.32
N MET A 14 1.96 -12.05 19.06
CA MET A 14 1.98 -10.65 18.64
C MET A 14 2.55 -9.72 19.73
N LEU A 15 2.26 -9.99 21.02
CA LEU A 15 2.77 -9.18 22.15
C LEU A 15 4.29 -9.29 22.33
N ILE A 16 4.88 -10.45 22.02
CA ILE A 16 6.34 -10.64 22.02
C ILE A 16 7.02 -10.16 20.71
N GLY A 17 6.26 -9.48 19.83
CA GLY A 17 6.79 -8.85 18.61
C GLY A 17 6.93 -9.80 17.42
N VAL A 18 6.33 -10.99 17.45
CA VAL A 18 6.34 -11.91 16.30
C VAL A 18 5.47 -11.34 15.18
N PRO A 19 5.91 -11.36 13.91
CA PRO A 19 5.10 -10.90 12.78
C PRO A 19 3.74 -11.60 12.72
N ILE A 20 2.68 -10.87 12.33
CA ILE A 20 1.29 -11.37 12.36
C ILE A 20 1.14 -12.68 11.57
N ALA A 21 1.74 -12.76 10.37
CA ALA A 21 1.69 -13.97 9.54
C ALA A 21 2.30 -15.19 10.25
N VAL A 22 3.43 -15.00 10.94
CA VAL A 22 4.10 -16.06 11.71
C VAL A 22 3.28 -16.42 12.94
N SER A 23 2.68 -15.44 13.62
CA SER A 23 1.80 -15.66 14.77
C SER A 23 0.60 -16.52 14.37
N LEU A 24 -0.11 -16.17 13.30
CA LEU A 24 -1.25 -16.93 12.80
C LEU A 24 -0.86 -18.35 12.37
N GLY A 25 0.25 -18.48 11.62
CA GLY A 25 0.75 -19.77 11.16
C GLY A 25 1.15 -20.69 12.31
N LEU A 26 2.01 -20.21 13.22
CA LEU A 26 2.49 -20.99 14.36
C LEU A 26 1.36 -21.36 15.32
N SER A 27 0.47 -20.42 15.66
CA SER A 27 -0.66 -20.72 16.53
C SER A 27 -1.59 -21.77 15.91
N SER A 28 -1.85 -21.69 14.60
CA SER A 28 -2.66 -22.69 13.89
C SER A 28 -1.99 -24.06 13.82
N MET A 29 -0.67 -24.10 13.56
CA MET A 29 0.10 -25.35 13.54
C MET A 29 0.14 -26.02 14.92
N LEU A 30 0.48 -25.26 15.97
CA LEU A 30 0.53 -25.77 17.34
C LEU A 30 -0.84 -26.26 17.82
N PHE A 31 -1.90 -25.51 17.49
CA PHE A 31 -3.26 -25.90 17.82
C PHE A 31 -3.64 -27.25 17.20
N LEU A 32 -3.38 -27.42 15.89
CA LEU A 32 -3.64 -28.68 15.20
C LEU A 32 -2.82 -29.83 15.78
N MET A 33 -1.54 -29.61 16.09
CA MET A 33 -0.69 -30.67 16.68
C MET A 33 -1.11 -31.08 18.09
N MET A 34 -1.73 -30.17 18.87
CA MET A 34 -2.15 -30.44 20.24
C MET A 34 -3.57 -31.01 20.36
N HIS A 35 -4.48 -30.63 19.45
CA HIS A 35 -5.92 -30.94 19.57
C HIS A 35 -6.47 -31.81 18.44
N SER A 36 -5.65 -32.20 17.46
CA SER A 36 -6.07 -33.10 16.38
C SER A 36 -5.02 -34.17 16.13
N ASP A 37 -5.43 -35.32 15.57
CA ASP A 37 -4.53 -36.38 15.12
C ASP A 37 -3.79 -36.03 13.80
N ALA A 38 -3.71 -34.73 13.47
CA ALA A 38 -3.06 -34.25 12.26
C ALA A 38 -1.55 -34.48 12.35
N SER A 39 -1.01 -35.24 11.39
CA SER A 39 0.44 -35.39 11.25
C SER A 39 1.09 -34.10 10.76
N LEU A 40 2.36 -33.87 11.10
CA LEU A 40 3.12 -32.73 10.58
C LEU A 40 3.16 -32.74 9.02
N ALA A 41 3.13 -33.92 8.42
CA ALA A 41 3.02 -34.10 6.97
C ALA A 41 1.69 -33.54 6.41
N SER A 42 0.57 -33.75 7.11
CA SER A 42 -0.73 -33.21 6.70
C SER A 42 -0.78 -31.68 6.76
N VAL A 43 -0.11 -31.09 7.76
CA VAL A 43 0.03 -29.64 7.90
C VAL A 43 0.88 -29.08 6.75
N ALA A 44 2.01 -29.73 6.44
CA ALA A 44 2.85 -29.35 5.30
C ALA A 44 2.11 -29.44 3.97
N GLN A 45 1.31 -30.50 3.76
CA GLN A 45 0.49 -30.66 2.56
C GLN A 45 -0.60 -29.58 2.47
N THR A 46 -1.23 -29.23 3.59
CA THR A 46 -2.26 -28.18 3.64
C THR A 46 -1.66 -26.81 3.30
N LEU A 47 -0.48 -26.50 3.84
CA LEU A 47 0.27 -25.30 3.46
C LEU A 47 0.61 -25.30 1.97
N PHE A 48 1.10 -26.41 1.42
CA PHE A 48 1.40 -26.50 0.00
C PHE A 48 0.15 -26.30 -0.87
N ASN A 49 -0.96 -26.94 -0.50
CA ASN A 49 -2.24 -26.80 -1.20
C ASN A 49 -2.80 -25.37 -1.08
N ALA A 50 -2.54 -24.66 0.02
CA ALA A 50 -2.93 -23.25 0.17
C ALA A 50 -2.15 -22.30 -0.76
N PHE A 51 -0.98 -22.70 -1.27
CA PHE A 51 -0.29 -21.98 -2.34
C PHE A 51 -0.65 -22.50 -3.73
N ALA A 52 -0.89 -23.81 -3.85
CA ALA A 52 -1.23 -24.46 -5.11
C ALA A 52 -2.65 -24.06 -5.57
N GLY A 53 -2.74 -23.26 -6.64
CA GLY A 53 -4.00 -22.83 -7.24
C GLY A 53 -4.33 -21.34 -7.04
N HIS A 54 -3.65 -20.65 -6.11
CA HIS A 54 -3.81 -19.20 -5.91
C HIS A 54 -2.89 -18.38 -6.83
N TYR A 55 -3.06 -18.54 -8.15
CA TYR A 55 -2.27 -17.80 -9.16
C TYR A 55 -2.40 -16.28 -9.04
N THR A 56 -3.46 -15.78 -8.41
CA THR A 56 -3.64 -14.36 -8.10
C THR A 56 -2.52 -13.81 -7.21
N LEU A 57 -1.95 -14.62 -6.32
CA LEU A 57 -0.84 -14.21 -5.45
C LEU A 57 0.47 -14.02 -6.23
N LEU A 58 0.62 -14.62 -7.42
CA LEU A 58 1.76 -14.37 -8.31
C LEU A 58 1.79 -12.92 -8.82
N ALA A 59 0.66 -12.21 -8.79
CA ALA A 59 0.64 -10.80 -9.15
C ALA A 59 1.50 -9.95 -8.19
N ILE A 60 1.64 -10.35 -6.92
CA ILE A 60 2.40 -9.62 -5.90
C ILE A 60 3.88 -9.48 -6.29
N PRO A 61 4.64 -10.57 -6.53
CA PRO A 61 6.04 -10.44 -6.94
C PRO A 61 6.20 -9.70 -8.27
N PHE A 62 5.26 -9.84 -9.21
CA PHE A 62 5.31 -9.09 -10.47
C PHE A 62 5.06 -7.59 -10.28
N PHE A 63 4.15 -7.17 -9.39
CA PHE A 63 3.97 -5.76 -9.05
C PHE A 63 5.19 -5.17 -8.35
N ILE A 64 5.83 -5.94 -7.45
CA ILE A 64 7.07 -5.52 -6.80
C ILE A 64 8.19 -5.36 -7.84
N LEU A 65 8.34 -6.32 -8.76
CA LEU A 65 9.33 -6.28 -9.83
C LEU A 65 9.09 -5.08 -10.77
N ALA A 66 7.86 -4.89 -11.23
CA ALA A 66 7.47 -3.75 -12.08
C ALA A 66 7.75 -2.41 -11.37
N SER A 67 7.36 -2.29 -10.11
CA SER A 67 7.64 -1.10 -9.28
C SER A 67 9.14 -0.81 -9.15
N SER A 68 9.97 -1.86 -9.01
CA SER A 68 11.42 -1.72 -8.95
C SER A 68 11.99 -1.18 -10.27
N PHE A 69 11.57 -1.72 -11.41
CA PHE A 69 11.97 -1.22 -12.73
C PHE A 69 11.52 0.22 -12.98
N MET A 70 10.32 0.58 -12.55
CA MET A 70 9.81 1.94 -12.71
C MET A 70 10.54 2.97 -11.85
N SER A 71 10.90 2.58 -10.63
CA SER A 71 11.64 3.43 -9.69
C SER A 71 13.06 3.69 -10.18
N THR A 72 13.72 2.66 -10.73
CA THR A 72 15.10 2.75 -11.24
C THR A 72 15.19 3.31 -12.66
N GLY A 73 14.20 3.02 -13.52
CA GLY A 73 14.15 3.41 -14.94
C GLY A 73 13.71 4.86 -15.22
N GLY A 74 13.58 5.70 -14.19
CA GLY A 74 13.25 7.12 -14.34
C GLY A 74 11.79 7.43 -14.63
N VAL A 75 10.89 6.44 -14.57
CA VAL A 75 9.45 6.64 -14.77
C VAL A 75 8.88 7.55 -13.69
N ALA A 76 9.29 7.37 -12.43
CA ALA A 76 8.90 8.24 -11.32
C ALA A 76 9.17 9.73 -11.61
N LYS A 77 10.38 10.07 -12.11
CA LYS A 77 10.72 11.45 -12.49
C LYS A 77 9.83 11.98 -13.61
N ARG A 78 9.47 11.15 -14.59
CA ARG A 78 8.57 11.54 -15.70
C ARG A 78 7.15 11.79 -15.20
N ILE A 79 6.62 10.92 -14.34
CA ILE A 79 5.31 11.09 -13.70
C ILE A 79 5.26 12.38 -12.88
N ILE A 80 6.28 12.66 -12.08
CA ILE A 80 6.34 13.90 -11.29
C ILE A 80 6.31 15.14 -12.19
N ARG A 81 7.10 15.16 -13.28
CA ARG A 81 7.09 16.28 -14.24
C ARG A 81 5.72 16.47 -14.89
N PHE A 82 5.07 15.37 -15.26
CA PHE A 82 3.73 15.41 -15.82
C PHE A 82 2.71 15.94 -14.81
N ALA A 83 2.74 15.46 -13.57
CA ALA A 83 1.87 15.94 -12.50
C ALA A 83 2.07 17.44 -12.22
N ILE A 84 3.31 17.91 -12.20
CA ILE A 84 3.62 19.35 -12.07
C ILE A 84 3.06 20.12 -13.26
N ALA A 85 3.16 19.60 -14.48
CA ALA A 85 2.59 20.23 -15.66
C ALA A 85 1.04 20.27 -15.62
N MET A 86 0.38 19.39 -14.87
CA MET A 86 -1.08 19.34 -14.75
C MET A 86 -1.67 20.25 -13.68
N VAL A 87 -0.98 20.47 -12.56
CA VAL A 87 -1.55 21.18 -11.39
C VAL A 87 -0.56 22.13 -10.71
N GLY A 88 0.67 22.23 -11.21
CA GLY A 88 1.73 23.03 -10.60
C GLY A 88 1.50 24.54 -10.65
N TRP A 89 0.60 25.02 -11.52
CA TRP A 89 0.25 26.44 -11.61
C TRP A 89 -0.68 26.92 -10.48
N PHE A 90 -1.26 26.02 -9.69
CA PHE A 90 -2.07 26.39 -8.53
C PHE A 90 -1.19 26.75 -7.33
N ARG A 91 -1.76 27.52 -6.39
CA ARG A 91 -1.11 27.75 -5.10
C ARG A 91 -1.10 26.46 -4.28
N GLY A 92 0.05 26.07 -3.75
CA GLY A 92 0.25 24.72 -3.23
C GLY A 92 0.49 23.68 -4.34
N GLY A 93 0.74 24.12 -5.57
CA GLY A 93 0.73 23.28 -6.77
C GLY A 93 1.76 22.15 -6.74
N LEU A 94 2.92 22.35 -6.11
CA LEU A 94 3.92 21.29 -5.98
C LEU A 94 3.47 20.18 -5.01
N ALA A 95 2.78 20.55 -3.94
CA ALA A 95 2.17 19.59 -3.02
C ALA A 95 1.01 18.84 -3.69
N MET A 96 0.16 19.51 -4.47
CA MET A 96 -0.91 18.84 -5.24
C MET A 96 -0.35 17.93 -6.32
N ALA A 97 0.69 18.37 -7.03
CA ALA A 97 1.39 17.57 -8.02
C ALA A 97 1.98 16.30 -7.39
N SER A 98 2.42 16.36 -6.13
CA SER A 98 2.85 15.18 -5.39
C SER A 98 1.71 14.17 -5.19
N VAL A 99 0.48 14.64 -4.94
CA VAL A 99 -0.71 13.77 -4.82
C VAL A 99 -1.00 13.11 -6.16
N VAL A 100 -1.04 13.89 -7.24
CA VAL A 100 -1.27 13.36 -8.60
C VAL A 100 -0.19 12.35 -8.98
N ALA A 101 1.08 12.65 -8.71
CA ALA A 101 2.18 11.72 -8.96
C ALA A 101 2.05 10.43 -8.14
N CYS A 102 1.68 10.53 -6.87
CA CYS A 102 1.41 9.37 -6.02
C CYS A 102 0.23 8.55 -6.55
N MET A 103 -0.87 9.17 -6.99
CA MET A 103 -2.02 8.47 -7.57
C MET A 103 -1.65 7.69 -8.84
N MET A 104 -0.88 8.33 -9.74
CA MET A 104 -0.43 7.68 -10.97
C MET A 104 0.57 6.55 -10.70
N PHE A 105 1.50 6.76 -9.78
CA PHE A 105 2.49 5.73 -9.43
C PHE A 105 1.87 4.58 -8.62
N ALA A 106 0.88 4.88 -7.77
CA ALA A 106 0.06 3.92 -7.07
C ALA A 106 -0.64 2.96 -8.05
N ALA A 107 -1.27 3.51 -9.09
CA ALA A 107 -1.93 2.74 -10.15
C ALA A 107 -0.96 1.84 -10.96
N LEU A 108 0.34 1.94 -10.74
CA LEU A 108 1.33 1.14 -11.48
C LEU A 108 2.06 0.17 -10.54
N SER A 109 2.37 0.62 -9.32
CA SER A 109 3.08 -0.16 -8.32
C SER A 109 2.18 -1.00 -7.41
N GLY A 110 0.94 -0.56 -7.20
CA GLY A 110 0.00 -1.14 -6.24
C GLY A 110 0.50 -1.18 -4.78
N SER A 111 1.50 -0.35 -4.44
CA SER A 111 2.21 -0.41 -3.16
C SER A 111 2.42 0.98 -2.57
N SER A 112 1.83 1.22 -1.40
CA SER A 112 1.97 2.49 -0.68
C SER A 112 3.40 2.76 -0.20
N PRO A 113 4.11 1.80 0.42
CA PRO A 113 5.51 2.03 0.80
C PRO A 113 6.40 2.29 -0.41
N ALA A 114 6.21 1.55 -1.51
CA ALA A 114 7.00 1.77 -2.73
C ALA A 114 6.74 3.15 -3.33
N THR A 115 5.48 3.60 -3.34
CA THR A 115 5.10 4.95 -3.80
C THR A 115 5.77 6.04 -2.97
N VAL A 116 5.77 5.92 -1.64
CA VAL A 116 6.43 6.88 -0.75
C VAL A 116 7.94 6.92 -1.01
N VAL A 117 8.59 5.77 -1.18
CA VAL A 117 10.03 5.70 -1.45
C VAL A 117 10.37 6.31 -2.81
N ALA A 118 9.62 5.95 -3.87
CA ALA A 118 9.91 6.38 -5.24
C ALA A 118 9.58 7.87 -5.48
N ILE A 119 8.40 8.32 -5.06
CA ILE A 119 7.94 9.70 -5.28
C ILE A 119 8.48 10.63 -4.19
N GLY A 120 8.40 10.21 -2.94
CA GLY A 120 8.79 11.03 -1.79
C GLY A 120 10.26 11.43 -1.79
N SER A 121 11.16 10.51 -2.16
CA SER A 121 12.60 10.79 -2.24
C SER A 121 12.94 11.96 -3.18
N ILE A 122 12.12 12.18 -4.21
CA ILE A 122 12.31 13.26 -5.18
C ILE A 122 11.52 14.51 -4.77
N VAL A 123 10.22 14.33 -4.47
CA VAL A 123 9.30 15.46 -4.31
C VAL A 123 9.51 16.17 -2.97
N ILE A 124 9.85 15.46 -1.88
CA ILE A 124 10.12 16.11 -0.58
C ILE A 124 11.29 17.10 -0.71
N ALA A 125 12.38 16.69 -1.35
CA ALA A 125 13.52 17.56 -1.59
C ALA A 125 13.14 18.74 -2.50
N GLY A 126 12.32 18.51 -3.52
CA GLY A 126 11.79 19.57 -4.39
C GLY A 126 10.91 20.57 -3.65
N MET A 127 10.02 20.10 -2.77
CA MET A 127 9.15 20.93 -1.95
C MET A 127 9.94 21.80 -0.98
N ILE A 128 10.91 21.21 -0.27
CA ILE A 128 11.76 21.98 0.67
C ILE A 128 12.53 23.08 -0.06
N LYS A 129 13.10 22.80 -1.24
CA LYS A 129 13.78 23.80 -2.06
C LYS A 129 12.87 24.94 -2.54
N ASN A 130 11.57 24.68 -2.67
CA ASN A 130 10.58 25.68 -3.06
C ASN A 130 9.91 26.36 -1.84
N GLY A 131 10.46 26.22 -0.63
CA GLY A 131 9.98 26.94 0.56
C GLY A 131 8.85 26.26 1.34
N TYR A 132 8.55 24.99 1.08
CA TYR A 132 7.67 24.19 1.93
C TYR A 132 8.42 23.68 3.17
N SER A 133 7.74 23.59 4.32
CA SER A 133 8.35 22.97 5.51
C SER A 133 8.54 21.46 5.30
N LYS A 134 9.55 20.89 5.96
CA LYS A 134 9.86 19.46 5.90
C LYS A 134 8.69 18.61 6.42
N GLU A 135 8.05 19.06 7.50
CA GLU A 135 6.92 18.40 8.13
C GLU A 135 5.70 18.38 7.20
N PHE A 136 5.44 19.49 6.51
CA PHE A 136 4.36 19.57 5.54
C PHE A 136 4.63 18.66 4.33
N ALA A 137 5.83 18.70 3.77
CA ALA A 137 6.20 17.85 2.64
C ALA A 137 6.13 16.36 2.99
N ALA A 138 6.67 15.96 4.15
CA ALA A 138 6.58 14.60 4.64
C ALA A 138 5.12 14.18 4.91
N GLY A 139 4.32 15.03 5.56
CA GLY A 139 2.92 14.76 5.85
C GLY A 139 2.07 14.56 4.59
N VAL A 140 2.27 15.40 3.56
CA VAL A 140 1.59 15.27 2.27
C VAL A 140 1.97 13.96 1.60
N ILE A 141 3.27 13.64 1.51
CA ILE A 141 3.73 12.41 0.86
C ILE A 141 3.27 11.15 1.61
N CYS A 142 3.35 11.14 2.95
CA CYS A 142 2.88 10.02 3.74
C CYS A 142 1.38 9.77 3.52
N ASN A 143 0.56 10.83 3.46
CA ASN A 143 -0.88 10.69 3.20
C ASN A 143 -1.16 10.28 1.74
N ALA A 144 -0.57 10.99 0.77
CA ALA A 144 -0.76 10.72 -0.65
C ALA A 144 -0.28 9.31 -1.04
N GLY A 145 0.81 8.83 -0.42
CA GLY A 145 1.31 7.48 -0.62
C GLY A 145 0.32 6.39 -0.19
N THR A 146 -0.55 6.65 0.79
CA THR A 146 -1.56 5.66 1.21
C THR A 146 -2.61 5.37 0.14
N LEU A 147 -2.78 6.26 -0.84
CA LEU A 147 -3.66 6.06 -1.99
C LEU A 147 -3.28 4.81 -2.82
N GLY A 148 -2.06 4.28 -2.67
CA GLY A 148 -1.64 2.98 -3.23
C GLY A 148 -2.46 1.78 -2.78
N ILE A 149 -3.15 1.87 -1.65
CA ILE A 149 -4.07 0.81 -1.19
C ILE A 149 -5.40 0.88 -1.95
N LEU A 150 -5.82 2.08 -2.36
CA LEU A 150 -7.15 2.32 -2.93
C LEU A 150 -7.16 2.36 -4.45
N ILE A 151 -6.13 2.94 -5.08
CA ILE A 151 -6.10 3.15 -6.52
C ILE A 151 -5.60 1.86 -7.20
N PRO A 152 -6.38 1.26 -8.10
CA PRO A 152 -6.02 0.00 -8.73
C PRO A 152 -4.98 0.18 -9.86
N PRO A 153 -4.24 -0.90 -10.19
CA PRO A 153 -4.02 -2.14 -9.43
C PRO A 153 -3.43 -1.93 -8.04
N SER A 154 -3.85 -2.74 -7.06
CA SER A 154 -3.35 -2.68 -5.67
C SER A 154 -3.02 -4.06 -5.11
N ILE A 155 -1.83 -4.21 -4.53
CA ILE A 155 -1.38 -5.46 -3.89
C ILE A 155 -2.31 -5.85 -2.74
N VAL A 156 -2.77 -4.87 -1.95
CA VAL A 156 -3.66 -5.12 -0.81
C VAL A 156 -5.01 -5.67 -1.29
N MET A 157 -5.54 -5.14 -2.39
CA MET A 157 -6.78 -5.66 -2.98
C MET A 157 -6.61 -7.08 -3.53
N VAL A 158 -5.45 -7.43 -4.09
CA VAL A 158 -5.14 -8.79 -4.54
C VAL A 158 -5.13 -9.76 -3.36
N VAL A 159 -4.47 -9.39 -2.25
CA VAL A 159 -4.41 -10.21 -1.03
C VAL A 159 -5.80 -10.37 -0.43
N TYR A 160 -6.57 -9.29 -0.32
CA TYR A 160 -7.94 -9.34 0.18
C TYR A 160 -8.82 -10.24 -0.70
N ALA A 161 -8.74 -10.08 -2.02
CA ALA A 161 -9.51 -10.86 -2.98
C ALA A 161 -9.18 -12.36 -2.89
N ALA A 162 -7.90 -12.70 -2.74
CA ALA A 162 -7.46 -14.07 -2.55
C ALA A 162 -7.93 -14.66 -1.20
N ALA A 163 -8.00 -13.85 -0.14
CA ALA A 163 -8.43 -14.29 1.18
C ALA A 163 -9.95 -14.42 1.36
N THR A 164 -10.73 -13.74 0.54
CA THR A 164 -12.21 -13.68 0.64
C THR A 164 -12.93 -14.31 -0.55
N ASP A 165 -12.18 -14.95 -1.46
CA ASP A 165 -12.68 -15.56 -2.70
C ASP A 165 -13.55 -14.62 -3.56
N VAL A 166 -13.27 -13.31 -3.51
CA VAL A 166 -13.90 -12.32 -4.38
C VAL A 166 -13.06 -12.05 -5.63
N SER A 167 -13.70 -11.51 -6.67
CA SER A 167 -12.99 -11.19 -7.91
C SER A 167 -12.04 -10.01 -7.73
N VAL A 168 -10.76 -10.21 -8.05
CA VAL A 168 -9.74 -9.15 -8.09
C VAL A 168 -10.18 -7.99 -8.99
N GLY A 169 -10.74 -8.29 -10.18
CA GLY A 169 -11.21 -7.26 -11.11
C GLY A 169 -12.35 -6.42 -10.52
N ARG A 170 -13.27 -7.04 -9.77
CA ARG A 170 -14.35 -6.31 -9.08
C ARG A 170 -13.78 -5.41 -7.97
N MET A 171 -12.82 -5.90 -7.20
CA MET A 171 -12.14 -5.10 -6.18
C MET A 171 -11.43 -3.89 -6.78
N PHE A 172 -10.75 -4.08 -7.92
CA PHE A 172 -10.08 -2.98 -8.63
C PHE A 172 -11.08 -1.93 -9.10
N LEU A 173 -12.15 -2.33 -9.78
CA LEU A 173 -13.18 -1.39 -10.23
C LEU A 173 -13.84 -0.64 -9.06
N GLY A 174 -14.06 -1.33 -7.93
CA GLY A 174 -14.58 -0.71 -6.71
C GLY A 174 -13.63 0.32 -6.08
N GLY A 175 -12.33 0.22 -6.34
CA GLY A 175 -11.30 1.13 -5.82
C GLY A 175 -11.17 2.46 -6.55
N VAL A 176 -11.58 2.53 -7.82
CA VAL A 176 -11.34 3.70 -8.69
C VAL A 176 -11.99 4.97 -8.11
N ILE A 177 -13.30 4.91 -7.85
CA ILE A 177 -14.06 6.06 -7.35
C ILE A 177 -13.56 6.53 -5.97
N PRO A 178 -13.44 5.66 -4.94
CA PRO A 178 -12.97 6.11 -3.63
C PRO A 178 -11.51 6.59 -3.67
N GLY A 179 -10.65 5.98 -4.49
CA GLY A 179 -9.26 6.41 -4.64
C GLY A 179 -9.14 7.82 -5.25
N LEU A 180 -9.89 8.09 -6.33
CA LEU A 180 -9.93 9.42 -6.94
C LEU A 180 -10.57 10.46 -6.01
N LEU A 181 -11.67 10.09 -5.32
CA LEU A 181 -12.33 10.97 -4.36
C LEU A 181 -11.36 11.37 -3.24
N ALA A 182 -10.67 10.40 -2.63
CA ALA A 182 -9.69 10.65 -1.57
C ALA A 182 -8.53 11.52 -2.07
N GLY A 183 -8.04 11.28 -3.29
CA GLY A 183 -7.02 12.10 -3.92
C GLY A 183 -7.45 13.55 -4.13
N VAL A 184 -8.67 13.76 -4.64
CA VAL A 184 -9.25 15.11 -4.81
C VAL A 184 -9.46 15.79 -3.47
N MET A 185 -9.98 15.09 -2.46
CA MET A 185 -10.11 15.63 -1.10
C MET A 185 -8.76 16.07 -0.53
N LEU A 186 -7.69 15.29 -0.76
CA LEU A 186 -6.34 15.65 -0.33
C LEU A 186 -5.84 16.91 -1.05
N MET A 187 -6.08 17.02 -2.36
CA MET A 187 -5.72 18.22 -3.13
C MET A 187 -6.47 19.46 -2.64
N ILE A 188 -7.77 19.34 -2.33
CA ILE A 188 -8.57 20.43 -1.75
C ILE A 188 -8.02 20.84 -0.38
N ALA A 189 -7.71 19.86 0.49
CA ALA A 189 -7.13 20.13 1.80
C ALA A 189 -5.77 20.85 1.68
N ILE A 190 -4.93 20.44 0.73
CA ILE A 190 -3.66 21.10 0.42
C ILE A 190 -3.88 22.53 -0.07
N TYR A 191 -4.87 22.77 -0.94
CA TYR A 191 -5.19 24.11 -1.43
C TYR A 191 -5.55 25.04 -0.27
N ILE A 192 -6.46 24.60 0.61
CA ILE A 192 -6.90 25.37 1.78
C ILE A 192 -5.70 25.64 2.70
N ALA A 193 -4.91 24.61 3.03
CA ALA A 193 -3.73 24.75 3.86
C ALA A 193 -2.71 25.71 3.25
N ALA A 194 -2.51 25.67 1.93
CA ALA A 194 -1.56 26.53 1.22
C ALA A 194 -1.99 28.00 1.21
N ARG A 195 -3.31 28.25 1.14
CA ARG A 195 -3.87 29.61 1.28
C ARG A 195 -3.69 30.16 2.69
N ILE A 196 -3.96 29.36 3.71
CA ILE A 196 -3.83 29.78 5.12
C ILE A 196 -2.37 30.01 5.50
N LYS A 197 -1.48 29.06 5.18
CA LYS A 197 -0.05 29.12 5.52
C LYS A 197 0.77 30.00 4.57
N LYS A 198 0.14 30.58 3.55
CA LYS A 198 0.76 31.34 2.47
C LYS A 198 1.95 30.61 1.81
N THR A 199 1.93 29.28 1.77
CA THR A 199 2.94 28.51 1.04
C THR A 199 2.81 28.76 -0.46
N PRO A 200 3.91 28.65 -1.22
CA PRO A 200 3.90 28.82 -2.67
C PRO A 200 2.88 27.91 -3.35
#